data_AF-I4Z1U8-F1
#
_entry.id   AF-I4Z1U8-F1
#
_cell.length_a   1.000
_cell.length_b   1.000
_cell.length_c   1.000
_cell.angle_alpha   90.00
_cell.angle_beta   90.00
_cell.angle_gamma   90.00
#
_symmetry.space_group_name_H-M   'P 1'
#
loop_
_entity.id
_entity.type
_entity.pdbx_description
1 polymer ?
#
loop_
_entity_poly.entity_id
_entity_poly.type
_entity_poly.pdbx_seq_one_letter_code
_entity_poly.pdbx_strand_id
1 'polypeptide(L)'
;MLIKEVAKMAGMSKDGIRHYEEMGLIASSPRQAGSRVYRDYDPAVLETIEHVRQAQRLGFSLTEIAPLLKAYASARPSRSETIEFLEARLVVICEKQAALRDIEDFICEKLQRYRSAEAVESAIA
;
A
#
# COMPACT_ATOMS: atom_id res chain seq x y z
N MET A 1 -3.43 6.12 23.73
CA MET A 1 -2.53 4.95 23.68
C MET A 1 -1.13 5.41 23.31
N LEU A 2 -0.08 4.83 23.88
CA LEU A 2 1.30 5.13 23.48
C LEU A 2 1.69 4.42 22.18
N ILE A 3 2.70 4.92 21.47
CA ILE A 3 3.17 4.34 20.20
C ILE A 3 3.51 2.85 20.29
N LYS A 4 4.00 2.38 21.45
CA LYS A 4 4.30 0.95 21.68
C LYS A 4 3.04 0.09 21.65
N GLU A 5 1.94 0.60 22.19
CA GLU A 5 0.66 -0.09 22.23
C GLU A 5 0.03 -0.13 20.83
N VAL A 6 0.02 1.01 20.14
CA VAL A 6 -0.44 1.10 18.74
C VAL A 6 0.32 0.11 17.85
N ALA A 7 1.66 0.13 17.91
CA ALA A 7 2.51 -0.76 17.13
C ALA A 7 2.19 -2.24 17.39
N LYS A 8 1.99 -2.61 18.66
CA LYS A 8 1.64 -3.99 19.04
C LYS A 8 0.25 -4.39 18.51
N MET A 9 -0.74 -3.51 18.65
CA MET A 9 -2.12 -3.79 18.23
C MET A 9 -2.27 -3.81 16.70
N ALA A 10 -1.60 -2.91 16.00
CA ALA A 10 -1.60 -2.83 14.54
C ALA A 10 -0.69 -3.89 13.86
N GLY A 11 0.13 -4.61 14.63
CA GLY A 11 1.12 -5.55 14.09
C GLY A 11 2.15 -4.86 13.19
N MET A 12 2.63 -3.69 13.61
CA MET A 12 3.57 -2.83 12.86
C MET A 12 4.77 -2.43 13.72
N SER A 13 5.86 -2.01 13.07
CA SER A 13 6.97 -1.38 13.78
C SER A 13 6.59 0.03 14.24
N LYS A 14 7.23 0.51 15.32
CA LYS A 14 7.06 1.91 15.77
C LYS A 14 7.46 2.90 14.68
N ASP A 15 8.47 2.56 13.88
CA ASP A 15 8.91 3.42 12.77
C ASP A 15 7.86 3.48 11.66
N GLY A 16 7.14 2.38 11.40
CA GLY A 16 5.98 2.40 10.50
C GLY A 16 4.85 3.31 11.00
N ILE A 17 4.57 3.30 12.31
CA ILE A 17 3.61 4.23 12.92
C ILE A 17 4.07 5.68 12.79
N ARG A 18 5.35 5.98 13.08
CA ARG A 18 5.92 7.33 12.91
C ARG A 18 5.85 7.79 11.46
N HIS A 19 6.16 6.91 10.53
CA HIS A 19 6.09 7.21 9.11
C HIS A 19 4.67 7.61 8.69
N TYR A 20 3.65 6.88 9.16
CA TYR A 20 2.25 7.25 8.89
C TYR A 20 1.87 8.59 9.52
N GLU A 21 2.38 8.89 10.72
CA GLU A 21 2.18 10.17 11.39
C GLU A 21 2.86 11.34 10.64
N GLU A 22 4.10 11.16 10.18
CA GLU A 22 4.85 12.13 9.37
C GLU A 22 4.15 12.40 8.03
N MET A 23 3.56 11.37 7.43
CA MET A 23 2.74 11.50 6.24
C MET A 23 1.38 12.17 6.51
N GLY A 24 1.01 12.38 7.78
CA GLY A 24 -0.25 12.96 8.21
C GLY A 24 -1.46 12.03 8.01
N LEU A 25 -1.22 10.72 7.92
CA LEU A 25 -2.28 9.70 7.81
C LEU A 25 -2.95 9.44 9.15
N ILE A 26 -2.17 9.59 10.22
CA ILE A 26 -2.61 9.43 11.60
C ILE A 26 -2.11 10.62 12.41
N ALA A 27 -2.79 10.92 13.51
CA ALA A 27 -2.43 12.02 14.39
C ALA A 27 -2.20 11.52 15.82
N SER A 28 -1.30 12.22 16.52
CA SER A 28 -1.13 12.09 17.97
C SER A 28 -1.27 13.44 18.64
N SER A 29 -1.72 13.44 19.89
CA SER A 29 -1.74 14.61 20.75
C SER A 29 -0.58 14.56 21.75
N PRO A 30 0.00 15.71 22.13
CA PRO A 30 0.96 15.75 23.21
C PRO A 30 0.25 15.46 24.54
N ARG A 31 0.81 14.54 25.32
CA ARG A 31 0.36 14.20 26.67
C ARG A 31 1.48 14.42 27.66
N GLN A 32 1.29 15.36 28.57
CA GLN A 32 2.25 15.63 29.64
C GLN A 32 2.11 14.58 30.75
N ALA A 33 3.25 14.01 31.18
CA ALA A 33 3.31 13.14 32.35
C ALA A 33 4.58 13.49 33.15
N GLY A 34 4.37 14.30 34.20
CA GLY A 34 5.45 14.90 34.98
C GLY A 34 6.25 15.91 34.16
N SER A 35 7.58 15.77 34.14
CA SER A 35 8.49 16.61 33.36
C SER A 35 8.68 16.16 31.90
N ARG A 36 8.05 15.06 31.48
CA ARG A 36 8.17 14.51 30.12
C ARG A 36 6.86 14.68 29.35
N VAL A 37 6.99 14.95 28.06
CA VAL A 37 5.86 14.99 27.10
C VAL A 37 5.94 13.75 26.23
N TYR A 38 4.86 12.97 26.22
CA TYR A 38 4.69 11.79 25.37
C TYR A 38 3.70 12.10 24.25
N ARG A 39 3.67 11.25 23.23
CA ARG A 39 2.61 11.24 22.22
C ARG A 39 1.54 10.23 22.60
N ASP A 40 0.29 10.67 22.58
CA ASP A 40 -0.87 9.84 22.81
C ASP A 40 -1.71 9.75 21.53
N TYR A 41 -2.04 8.53 21.13
CA TYR A 41 -2.82 8.23 19.95
C TYR A 41 -4.24 7.83 20.36
N ASP A 42 -5.24 8.35 19.66
CA ASP A 42 -6.63 7.94 19.81
C ASP A 42 -6.82 6.49 19.33
N PRO A 43 -7.62 5.65 20.02
CA PRO A 43 -7.95 4.30 19.55
C PRO A 43 -8.45 4.21 18.11
N ALA A 44 -9.14 5.22 17.59
CA ALA A 44 -9.61 5.29 16.20
C ALA A 44 -8.46 5.20 15.17
N VAL A 45 -7.23 5.50 15.59
CA VAL A 45 -6.05 5.36 14.74
C VAL A 45 -5.86 3.95 14.19
N LEU A 46 -6.29 2.93 14.94
CA LEU A 46 -6.16 1.53 14.53
C LEU A 46 -7.03 1.21 13.31
N GLU A 47 -8.23 1.78 13.24
CA GLU A 47 -9.12 1.66 12.08
C GLU A 47 -8.49 2.34 10.85
N THR A 48 -7.93 3.54 11.02
CA THR A 48 -7.20 4.22 9.95
C THR A 48 -6.02 3.40 9.45
N ILE A 49 -5.21 2.83 10.36
CA ILE A 49 -4.08 1.97 9.99
C ILE A 49 -4.54 0.75 9.20
N GLU A 50 -5.62 0.10 9.61
CA GLU A 50 -6.16 -1.06 8.89
C GLU A 50 -6.62 -0.69 7.48
N HIS A 51 -7.30 0.45 7.31
CA HIS A 51 -7.65 0.97 5.98
C HIS A 51 -6.41 1.26 5.12
N VAL A 52 -5.37 1.88 5.70
CA VAL A 52 -4.09 2.12 4.99
C VAL A 52 -3.51 0.79 4.49
N ARG A 53 -3.47 -0.23 5.36
CA ARG A 53 -2.92 -1.55 5.02
C ARG A 53 -3.75 -2.27 3.97
N GLN A 54 -5.06 -2.19 4.03
CA GLN A 54 -5.93 -2.77 2.99
C GLN A 54 -5.66 -2.13 1.63
N ALA A 55 -5.54 -0.79 1.60
CA ALA A 55 -5.20 -0.10 0.37
C ALA A 55 -3.79 -0.48 -0.12
N GLN A 56 -2.79 -0.61 0.75
CA GLN A 56 -1.47 -1.11 0.34
C GLN A 56 -1.51 -2.53 -0.24
N ARG A 57 -2.33 -3.43 0.32
CA ARG A 57 -2.50 -4.81 -0.20
C ARG A 57 -3.14 -4.85 -1.58
N LEU A 58 -3.93 -3.84 -1.94
CA LEU A 58 -4.50 -3.66 -3.27
C LEU A 58 -3.51 -3.04 -4.27
N GLY A 59 -2.24 -2.87 -3.89
CA GLY A 59 -1.18 -2.36 -4.76
C GLY A 59 -1.18 -0.84 -4.88
N PHE A 60 -1.79 -0.12 -3.93
CA PHE A 60 -1.65 1.31 -3.82
C PHE A 60 -0.38 1.69 -3.05
N SER A 61 0.37 2.66 -3.55
CA SER A 61 1.46 3.25 -2.77
C SER A 61 0.90 4.14 -1.66
N LEU A 62 1.70 4.38 -0.60
CA LEU A 62 1.32 5.32 0.45
C LEU A 62 1.10 6.74 -0.08
N THR A 63 1.85 7.15 -1.11
CA THR A 63 1.70 8.47 -1.73
C THR A 63 0.40 8.61 -2.51
N GLU A 64 -0.09 7.52 -3.11
CA GLU A 64 -1.36 7.48 -3.83
C GLU A 64 -2.56 7.56 -2.88
N ILE A 65 -2.48 6.95 -1.70
CA ILE A 65 -3.61 6.85 -0.75
C ILE A 65 -3.61 7.95 0.31
N ALA A 66 -2.50 8.65 0.51
CA ALA A 66 -2.39 9.67 1.54
C ALA A 66 -3.40 10.82 1.39
N PRO A 67 -3.68 11.36 0.18
CA PRO A 67 -4.71 12.38 0.01
C PRO A 67 -6.10 11.88 0.43
N LEU A 68 -6.45 10.64 0.06
CA LEU A 68 -7.73 10.02 0.39
C LEU A 68 -7.87 9.84 1.90
N LEU A 69 -6.85 9.26 2.55
CA LEU A 69 -6.86 9.02 3.98
C LEU A 69 -6.89 10.33 4.79
N LYS A 70 -6.23 11.39 4.31
CA LYS A 70 -6.34 12.73 4.89
C LYS A 70 -7.75 13.29 4.78
N ALA A 71 -8.40 13.14 3.62
CA ALA A 71 -9.80 13.53 3.44
C ALA A 71 -10.74 12.70 4.34
N TYR A 72 -10.44 11.41 4.54
CA TYR A 72 -11.18 10.56 5.49
C TYR A 72 -11.01 11.04 6.93
N ALA A 73 -9.81 11.42 7.33
CA ALA A 73 -9.51 11.91 8.68
C ALA A 73 -10.12 13.30 8.96
N SER A 74 -10.28 14.15 7.94
CA SER A 74 -10.80 15.52 8.11
C SER A 74 -12.32 15.64 7.95
N ALA A 75 -12.96 14.84 7.06
CA ALA A 75 -14.39 15.00 6.79
C ALA A 75 -15.14 13.74 6.30
N ARG A 76 -14.48 12.60 6.09
CA ARG A 76 -15.02 11.44 5.33
C ARG A 76 -15.37 11.87 3.88
N PRO A 77 -14.61 11.46 2.85
CA PRO A 77 -14.92 11.85 1.48
C PRO A 77 -16.31 11.38 1.08
N SER A 78 -16.91 12.13 0.18
CA SER A 78 -18.19 11.77 -0.41
C SER A 78 -18.09 10.43 -1.15
N ARG A 79 -19.24 9.78 -1.31
CA ARG A 79 -19.34 8.54 -2.07
C ARG A 79 -18.83 8.71 -3.51
N SER A 80 -19.07 9.86 -4.14
CA SER A 80 -18.61 10.19 -5.50
C SER A 80 -17.09 10.29 -5.60
N GLU A 81 -16.44 11.01 -4.68
CA GLU A 81 -14.97 11.14 -4.65
C GLU A 81 -14.30 9.78 -4.43
N THR A 82 -14.92 8.92 -3.62
CA THR A 82 -14.44 7.56 -3.40
C THR A 82 -14.53 6.71 -4.67
N ILE A 83 -15.65 6.80 -5.41
CA ILE A 83 -15.84 6.04 -6.66
C ILE A 83 -14.84 6.50 -7.73
N GLU A 84 -14.74 7.81 -7.98
CA GLU A 84 -13.83 8.37 -9.00
C GLU A 84 -12.38 7.93 -8.76
N PHE A 85 -11.94 7.95 -7.51
CA PHE A 85 -10.60 7.49 -7.15
C PHE A 85 -10.40 5.98 -7.39
N LEU A 86 -11.38 5.15 -7.01
CA LEU A 86 -11.30 3.70 -7.23
C LEU A 86 -11.28 3.36 -8.73
N GLU A 87 -12.06 4.07 -9.54
CA GLU A 87 -12.06 3.93 -11.01
C GLU A 87 -10.71 4.33 -11.62
N ALA A 88 -10.19 5.51 -11.23
CA ALA A 88 -8.86 5.95 -11.67
C ALA A 88 -7.77 4.94 -11.31
N ARG A 89 -7.87 4.28 -10.14
CA ARG A 89 -6.92 3.24 -9.79
C ARG A 89 -7.10 1.97 -10.61
N LEU A 90 -8.33 1.56 -10.84
CA LEU A 90 -8.61 0.36 -11.63
C LEU A 90 -7.92 0.45 -13.00
N VAL A 91 -7.91 1.63 -13.62
CA VAL A 91 -7.15 1.91 -14.85
C VAL A 91 -5.67 1.58 -14.68
N VAL A 92 -4.99 2.15 -13.67
CA VAL A 92 -3.56 1.90 -13.44
C VAL A 92 -3.25 0.42 -13.16
N ILE A 93 -4.13 -0.28 -12.45
CA ILE A 93 -3.97 -1.73 -12.21
C ILE A 93 -4.10 -2.51 -13.51
N CYS A 94 -5.09 -2.19 -14.34
CA CYS A 94 -5.27 -2.82 -15.65
C CYS A 94 -4.07 -2.56 -16.58
N GLU A 95 -3.50 -1.36 -16.57
CA GLU A 95 -2.29 -1.03 -17.33
C GLU A 95 -1.09 -1.87 -16.87
N LYS A 96 -0.88 -2.00 -15.55
CA LYS A 96 0.17 -2.86 -15.00
C LYS A 96 -0.04 -4.33 -15.36
N GLN A 97 -1.28 -4.81 -15.31
CA GLN A 97 -1.60 -6.18 -15.73
C GLN A 97 -1.30 -6.41 -17.22
N ALA A 98 -1.64 -5.45 -18.08
CA ALA A 98 -1.32 -5.53 -19.50
C ALA A 98 0.20 -5.60 -19.72
N ALA A 99 0.96 -4.68 -19.11
CA ALA A 99 2.42 -4.67 -19.23
C ALA A 99 3.07 -5.97 -18.72
N LEU A 100 2.55 -6.55 -17.63
CA LEU A 100 3.05 -7.82 -17.11
C LEU A 100 2.73 -9.00 -18.06
N ARG A 101 1.57 -9.00 -18.71
CA ARG A 101 1.23 -10.00 -19.74
C ARG A 101 2.16 -9.89 -20.96
N ASP A 102 2.46 -8.67 -21.40
CA ASP A 102 3.40 -8.48 -22.52
C ASP A 102 4.79 -9.05 -22.20
N ILE A 103 5.25 -8.88 -20.96
CA ILE A 103 6.51 -9.46 -20.48
C ILE A 103 6.43 -10.99 -20.42
N GLU A 104 5.32 -11.53 -19.91
CA GLU A 104 5.08 -12.97 -19.85
C GLU A 104 5.10 -13.62 -21.24
N ASP A 105 4.42 -13.01 -22.21
CA ASP A 105 4.36 -13.46 -23.60
C ASP A 105 5.75 -13.45 -24.23
N PHE A 106 6.52 -12.38 -24.03
CA PHE A 106 7.90 -12.28 -24.51
C PHE A 106 8.79 -13.40 -23.95
N ILE A 107 8.69 -13.68 -22.65
CA ILE A 107 9.48 -14.74 -22.00
C ILE A 107 9.06 -16.11 -22.55
N CYS A 108 7.74 -16.35 -22.69
CA CYS A 108 7.21 -17.59 -23.26
C CYS A 108 7.72 -17.82 -24.69
N GLU A 109 7.70 -16.79 -25.53
CA GLU A 109 8.20 -16.86 -26.90
C GLU A 109 9.70 -17.20 -26.92
N LYS A 110 10.50 -16.52 -26.09
CA LYS A 110 11.94 -16.80 -25.97
C LYS A 110 12.21 -18.24 -25.54
N LEU A 111 11.49 -18.74 -24.54
CA LEU A 111 11.63 -20.12 -24.05
C LEU A 111 11.26 -21.13 -25.14
N GLN A 112 10.19 -20.89 -25.90
CA GLN A 112 9.81 -21.76 -27.02
C GLN A 112 10.91 -21.83 -28.07
N ARG A 113 11.52 -20.69 -28.44
CA ARG A 113 12.64 -20.65 -29.40
C ARG A 113 13.86 -21.43 -28.91
N TYR A 114 14.22 -21.33 -27.63
CA TYR A 114 15.36 -22.08 -27.10
C TYR A 114 15.09 -23.59 -27.08
N ARG A 115 13.90 -24.01 -26.63
CA ARG A 115 13.51 -25.42 -26.60
C ARG A 115 13.43 -26.05 -28.00
N SER A 116 12.97 -25.30 -29.00
CA SER A 116 12.92 -25.80 -30.38
C SER A 116 14.30 -25.87 -31.02
N ALA A 117 15.21 -24.94 -30.72
CA ALA A 117 16.60 -25.01 -31.17
C ALA A 117 17.35 -26.22 -30.57
N GLU A 118 17.17 -26.48 -29.27
CA GLU A 118 17.76 -27.63 -28.58
C GLU A 118 17.25 -28.98 -29.13
N ALA A 119 15.97 -29.05 -29.52
CA ALA A 119 15.38 -30.23 -30.15
C ALA A 119 15.94 -30.50 -31.57
N VAL A 120 16.30 -29.45 -32.32
CA VAL A 120 16.92 -29.59 -33.64
C VAL A 120 18.38 -30.03 -33.53
N GLU A 121 19.15 -29.47 -32.59
CA GLU A 121 20.54 -29.89 -32.35
C GLU A 121 20.62 -31.35 -31.87
N SER A 122 19.71 -31.79 -31.00
CA SER A 122 19.65 -33.20 -30.55
C SER A 122 19.20 -34.19 -31.63
N ALA A 123 18.55 -33.73 -32.71
CA ALA A 123 18.09 -34.61 -33.79
C ALA A 123 19.17 -34.80 -34.89
N ILE A 124 20.21 -33.98 -34.88
CA ILE A 124 21.31 -33.98 -35.86
C ILE A 124 22.56 -34.68 -35.29
N ALA A 125 22.67 -34.81 -33.96
CA ALA A 125 23.71 -35.57 -33.25
C ALA A 125 23.38 -37.06 -33.14
#